data_AF-A0A420RQ00-F1
#
_entry.id   AF-A0A420RQ00-F1
#
_cell.length_a   1.000
_cell.length_b   1.000
_cell.length_c   1.000
_cell.angle_alpha   90.00
_cell.angle_beta   90.00
_cell.angle_gamma   90.00
#
_symmetry.space_group_name_H-M   'P 1'
#
loop_
_entity.id
_entity.type
_entity.pdbx_description
1 polymer ?
#
loop_
_entity_poly.entity_id
_entity_poly.type
_entity_poly.pdbx_seq_one_letter_code
_entity_poly.pdbx_strand_id
1 'polypeptide(L)'
;MRSSDEQAFDQRVQELEKRYLPQYLEEVGYIKSNWLDPYKKKLVKAWVDQHPHFGNVVTSRVEGIHGLLKSHLKKSTLDLFEAWRAMKHALLNQLSELRSNQVRQQMRIPIELSGSLYSAIRGWISHEALRKVEEQRKRLMKEDLPSCTGTFSRSHGLPCAHILKALQEQGQTLRLEHFHPHWHLSRHGVHQVLLEPRHRSDRIAADSTTSKSQSSTQREPSAFEAVQAAAQPKARPTCSRCHKLGHKMTSKACPQRYEGILYLSSSSAQVEAMPVALSPALSGEAQPAAAVSASVSSLQEGEPLEDPSSGFSGHAGSGRDDTSCIVVSIETAASSTVSSAKPSTQGGTSPVASSSTASVAPTLRYDDPKAIYRRYVAARDAWYKAQPRGSVKTNQQYRRALGLPLRYDKASYQWCLDWKQMGKLCTTPTGSRDWSKEEMMAYLDWSKAEDDRVEAQVAAEMESNPFSSRRGMRDIWEAVENDGKEQQELYSA
;
A
#
# COMPACT_ATOMS: atom_id res chain seq x y z
N MET A 1 31.57 5.46 2.10
CA MET A 1 30.46 4.91 1.28
C MET A 1 29.52 5.98 0.70
N ARG A 2 29.25 7.12 1.36
CA ARG A 2 28.32 8.16 0.86
C ARG A 2 28.90 9.13 -0.21
N SER A 3 30.04 8.81 -0.81
CA SER A 3 30.67 9.68 -1.81
C SER A 3 29.83 9.77 -3.07
N SER A 4 29.46 10.99 -3.47
CA SER A 4 28.62 11.29 -4.64
C SER A 4 29.28 10.96 -5.97
N ASP A 5 30.60 11.10 -6.02
CA ASP A 5 31.44 10.96 -7.20
C ASP A 5 32.77 10.30 -6.82
N GLU A 6 33.53 9.90 -7.83
CA GLU A 6 34.81 9.20 -7.69
C GLU A 6 35.87 10.09 -7.03
N GLN A 7 35.93 11.38 -7.38
CA GLN A 7 36.89 12.31 -6.78
C GLN A 7 36.66 12.47 -5.27
N ALA A 8 35.41 12.63 -4.83
CA ALA A 8 35.05 12.71 -3.42
C ALA A 8 35.14 11.35 -2.70
N PHE A 9 35.26 10.24 -3.43
CA PHE A 9 35.67 8.96 -2.85
C PHE A 9 37.17 8.95 -2.59
N ASP A 10 37.98 9.25 -3.61
CA ASP A 10 39.44 9.22 -3.51
C ASP A 10 39.95 10.20 -2.44
N GLN A 11 39.41 11.42 -2.39
CA GLN A 11 39.74 12.39 -1.34
C GLN A 11 39.44 11.87 0.07
N ARG A 12 38.30 11.21 0.27
CA ARG A 12 37.92 10.66 1.58
C ARG A 12 38.76 9.43 1.95
N VAL A 13 39.19 8.64 0.98
CA VAL A 13 40.12 7.52 1.21
C VAL A 13 41.49 8.07 1.61
N GLN A 14 41.99 9.11 0.94
CA GLN A 14 43.24 9.78 1.32
C GLN A 14 43.15 10.40 2.72
N GLU A 15 42.00 11.00 3.08
CA GLU A 15 41.79 11.54 4.42
C GLU A 15 41.76 10.43 5.48
N LEU A 16 41.09 9.31 5.21
CA LEU A 16 41.09 8.12 6.06
C LEU A 16 42.52 7.62 6.29
N GLU A 17 43.30 7.49 5.22
CA GLU A 17 44.69 7.06 5.27
C GLU A 17 45.54 8.00 6.13
N LYS A 18 45.48 9.31 5.84
CA LYS A 18 46.24 10.32 6.58
C LYS A 18 45.91 10.32 8.07
N ARG A 19 44.64 10.09 8.42
CA ARG A 19 44.17 10.16 9.81
C ARG A 19 44.45 8.89 10.61
N TYR A 20 44.36 7.72 9.99
CA TYR A 20 44.35 6.45 10.72
C TYR A 20 45.55 5.54 10.45
N LEU A 21 46.28 5.68 9.33
CA LEU A 21 47.47 4.86 9.07
C LEU A 21 48.54 4.89 10.17
N PRO A 22 48.82 6.04 10.85
CA PRO A 22 49.87 6.07 11.86
C PRO A 22 49.59 5.20 13.10
N GLN A 23 48.31 4.91 13.40
CA GLN A 23 47.90 4.19 14.62
C GLN A 23 47.18 2.86 14.32
N TYR A 24 46.61 2.69 13.13
CA TYR A 24 45.73 1.58 12.75
C TYR A 24 46.10 1.03 11.37
N LEU A 25 47.37 0.65 11.20
CA LEU A 25 47.88 0.19 9.92
C LEU A 25 47.21 -1.12 9.46
N GLU A 26 47.01 -2.07 10.37
CA GLU A 26 46.40 -3.36 10.04
C GLU A 26 44.91 -3.20 9.69
N GLU A 27 44.17 -2.37 10.42
CA GLU A 27 42.74 -2.14 10.18
C GLU A 27 42.50 -1.38 8.89
N VAL A 28 43.28 -0.33 8.61
CA VAL A 28 43.19 0.41 7.35
C VAL A 28 43.62 -0.49 6.18
N GLY A 29 44.70 -1.25 6.35
CA GLY A 29 45.16 -2.23 5.36
C GLY A 29 44.10 -3.31 5.08
N TYR A 30 43.42 -3.79 6.13
CA TYR A 30 42.33 -4.74 6.02
C TYR A 30 41.13 -4.14 5.28
N ILE A 31 40.69 -2.93 5.63
CA ILE A 31 39.56 -2.26 4.98
C ILE A 31 39.83 -2.06 3.49
N LYS A 32 41.03 -1.61 3.11
CA LYS A 32 41.38 -1.41 1.70
C LYS A 32 41.40 -2.74 0.94
N SER A 33 42.24 -3.66 1.41
CA SER A 33 42.52 -4.92 0.68
C SER A 33 41.29 -5.83 0.59
N ASN A 34 40.44 -5.86 1.62
CA ASN A 34 39.30 -6.77 1.68
C ASN A 34 37.98 -6.15 1.22
N TRP A 35 37.83 -4.82 1.33
CA TRP A 35 36.55 -4.15 1.06
C TRP A 35 36.63 -3.11 -0.05
N LEU A 36 37.48 -2.10 0.07
CA LEU A 36 37.47 -0.97 -0.87
C LEU A 36 38.04 -1.37 -2.24
N ASP A 37 39.21 -1.98 -2.29
CA ASP A 37 39.88 -2.33 -3.55
C ASP A 37 39.05 -3.33 -4.39
N PRO A 38 38.55 -4.45 -3.82
CA PRO A 38 37.74 -5.40 -4.59
C PRO A 38 36.29 -4.95 -4.83
N TYR A 39 35.67 -4.22 -3.88
CA TYR A 39 34.22 -4.02 -3.88
C TYR A 39 33.76 -2.55 -3.89
N LYS A 40 34.64 -1.54 -4.09
CA LYS A 40 34.22 -0.12 -4.13
C LYS A 40 33.04 0.16 -5.07
N LYS A 41 33.02 -0.49 -6.25
CA LYS A 41 31.94 -0.35 -7.24
C LYS A 41 30.60 -0.89 -6.75
N LYS A 42 30.60 -1.83 -5.80
CA LYS A 42 29.40 -2.45 -5.22
C LYS A 42 28.95 -1.80 -3.90
N LEU A 43 29.81 -0.98 -3.27
CA LEU A 43 29.58 -0.43 -1.93
C LEU A 43 29.41 1.10 -1.90
N VAL A 44 30.05 1.80 -2.82
CA VAL A 44 30.13 3.26 -2.77
C VAL A 44 29.08 3.87 -3.69
N LYS A 45 28.38 4.88 -3.16
CA LYS A 45 27.26 5.58 -3.77
C LYS A 45 27.54 6.04 -5.21
N ALA A 46 28.73 6.57 -5.49
CA ALA A 46 29.17 7.00 -6.82
C ALA A 46 28.96 5.95 -7.92
N TRP A 47 29.18 4.67 -7.61
CA TRP A 47 28.97 3.56 -8.56
C TRP A 47 27.62 2.87 -8.35
N VAL A 48 27.17 2.71 -7.09
CA VAL A 48 25.93 1.99 -6.77
C VAL A 48 24.67 2.72 -7.27
N ASP A 49 24.65 4.05 -7.27
CA ASP A 49 23.50 4.83 -7.75
C ASP A 49 23.28 4.71 -9.29
N GLN A 50 24.11 3.93 -9.99
CA GLN A 50 23.89 3.52 -11.37
C GLN A 50 22.85 2.40 -11.50
N HIS A 51 22.53 1.72 -10.41
CA HIS A 51 21.60 0.61 -10.37
C HIS A 51 20.39 0.91 -9.45
N PRO A 52 19.22 0.34 -9.74
CA PRO A 52 18.00 0.58 -8.96
C PRO A 52 18.03 -0.17 -7.62
N HIS A 53 18.59 0.43 -6.58
CA HIS A 53 18.62 -0.12 -5.21
C HIS A 53 17.47 0.38 -4.32
N PHE A 54 16.56 1.22 -4.84
CA PHE A 54 15.30 1.61 -4.19
C PHE A 54 15.45 2.30 -2.81
N GLY A 55 16.61 2.90 -2.55
CA GLY A 55 16.95 3.52 -1.25
C GLY A 55 17.50 2.56 -0.20
N ASN A 56 17.75 1.30 -0.57
CA ASN A 56 18.27 0.26 0.31
C ASN A 56 19.80 0.35 0.44
N VAL A 57 20.25 1.26 1.30
CA VAL A 57 21.68 1.59 1.48
C VAL A 57 22.20 1.31 2.90
N VAL A 58 21.35 0.74 3.77
CA VAL A 58 21.66 0.43 5.16
C VAL A 58 21.20 -0.98 5.52
N THR A 59 21.86 -1.58 6.52
CA THR A 59 21.60 -2.94 7.01
C THR A 59 20.41 -3.05 7.97
N SER A 60 19.79 -1.94 8.36
CA SER A 60 18.75 -1.89 9.39
C SER A 60 17.56 -2.82 9.14
N ARG A 61 17.20 -3.07 7.87
CA ARG A 61 16.11 -4.00 7.53
C ARG A 61 16.49 -5.45 7.83
N VAL A 62 17.73 -5.83 7.54
CA VAL A 62 18.26 -7.18 7.82
C VAL A 62 18.39 -7.37 9.32
N GLU A 63 18.96 -6.37 10.02
CA GLU A 63 19.08 -6.36 11.47
C GLU A 63 17.71 -6.45 12.16
N GLY A 64 16.71 -5.72 11.64
CA GLY A 64 15.34 -5.76 12.13
C GLY A 64 14.70 -7.15 12.03
N ILE A 65 14.82 -7.82 10.87
CA ILE A 65 14.30 -9.19 10.68
C ILE A 65 15.04 -10.18 11.59
N HIS A 66 16.36 -10.03 11.72
CA HIS A 66 17.14 -10.88 12.60
C HIS A 66 16.77 -10.69 14.07
N GLY A 67 16.56 -9.44 14.51
CA GLY A 67 16.05 -9.11 15.83
C GLY A 67 14.66 -9.67 16.07
N LEU A 68 13.77 -9.56 15.08
CA LEU A 68 12.44 -10.18 15.12
C LEU A 68 12.53 -11.69 15.30
N LEU A 69 13.34 -12.39 14.50
CA LEU A 69 13.48 -13.84 14.58
C LEU A 69 14.02 -14.28 15.95
N LYS A 70 15.04 -13.58 16.46
CA LYS A 70 15.57 -13.81 17.81
C LYS A 70 14.50 -13.63 18.89
N SER A 71 13.66 -12.60 18.77
CA SER A 71 12.57 -12.35 19.71
C SER A 71 11.52 -13.47 19.74
N HIS A 72 11.33 -14.17 18.61
CA HIS A 72 10.45 -15.34 18.51
C HIS A 72 11.10 -16.60 19.08
N LEU A 73 12.41 -16.80 18.91
CA LEU A 73 13.13 -17.95 19.46
C LEU A 73 13.29 -17.87 20.98
N LYS A 74 13.56 -16.67 21.54
CA LYS A 74 13.72 -16.36 22.97
C LYS A 74 14.86 -17.08 23.72
N LYS A 75 15.14 -18.35 23.42
CA LYS A 75 16.15 -19.21 24.07
C LYS A 75 17.03 -19.85 23.01
N SER A 76 18.29 -20.07 23.34
CA SER A 76 19.27 -20.77 22.50
C SER A 76 19.23 -22.29 22.63
N THR A 77 18.42 -22.82 23.55
CA THR A 77 18.36 -24.25 23.89
C THR A 77 17.12 -24.95 23.34
N LEU A 78 16.39 -24.33 22.41
CA LEU A 78 15.22 -24.97 21.80
C LEU A 78 15.64 -26.18 20.97
N ASP A 79 14.79 -27.20 20.96
CA ASP A 79 14.95 -28.28 19.99
C ASP A 79 14.68 -27.77 18.56
N LEU A 80 15.11 -28.53 17.55
CA LEU A 80 15.01 -28.12 16.16
C LEU A 80 13.55 -27.92 15.70
N PHE A 81 12.62 -28.72 16.23
CA PHE A 81 11.22 -28.66 15.86
C PHE A 81 10.53 -27.41 16.46
N GLU A 82 10.82 -27.10 17.72
CA GLU A 82 10.38 -25.88 18.40
C GLU A 82 10.96 -24.63 17.75
N ALA A 83 12.25 -24.65 17.43
CA ALA A 83 12.90 -23.56 16.70
C ALA A 83 12.24 -23.32 15.35
N TRP A 84 12.03 -24.38 14.55
CA TRP A 84 11.32 -24.30 13.28
C TRP A 84 9.90 -23.74 13.43
N ARG A 85 9.15 -24.24 14.42
CA ARG A 85 7.78 -23.78 14.68
C ARG A 85 7.76 -22.30 15.05
N ALA A 86 8.69 -21.82 15.88
CA ALA A 86 8.83 -20.40 16.22
C ALA A 86 9.15 -19.54 14.99
N MET A 87 10.09 -19.98 14.13
CA MET A 87 10.41 -19.30 12.89
C MET A 87 9.22 -19.25 11.93
N LYS A 88 8.51 -20.36 11.75
CA LYS A 88 7.28 -20.43 10.94
C LYS A 88 6.23 -19.44 11.43
N HIS A 89 6.01 -19.35 12.75
CA HIS A 89 5.08 -18.37 13.32
C HIS A 89 5.52 -16.92 13.06
N ALA A 90 6.81 -16.61 13.21
CA ALA A 90 7.35 -15.28 12.91
C ALA A 90 7.08 -14.89 11.45
N LEU A 91 7.35 -15.79 10.50
CA LEU A 91 7.13 -15.57 9.07
C LEU A 91 5.65 -15.40 8.73
N LEU A 92 4.77 -16.24 9.29
CA LEU A 92 3.33 -16.14 9.05
C LEU A 92 2.76 -14.82 9.60
N ASN A 93 3.22 -14.38 10.77
CA ASN A 93 2.83 -13.09 11.34
C ASN A 93 3.28 -11.92 10.47
N GLN A 94 4.55 -11.92 10.03
CA GLN A 94 5.07 -10.90 9.12
C GLN A 94 4.29 -10.84 7.81
N LEU A 95 3.99 -12.00 7.22
CA LEU A 95 3.21 -12.07 6.00
C LEU A 95 1.79 -11.53 6.19
N SER A 96 1.15 -11.82 7.33
CA SER A 96 -0.16 -11.26 7.69
C SER A 96 -0.11 -9.73 7.81
N GLU A 97 0.91 -9.21 8.51
CA GLU A 97 1.11 -7.78 8.72
C GLU A 97 1.36 -7.05 7.39
N LEU A 98 2.24 -7.57 6.54
CA LEU A 98 2.52 -7.02 5.22
C LEU A 98 1.27 -6.95 4.33
N ARG A 99 0.45 -8.01 4.35
CA ARG A 99 -0.81 -8.02 3.59
C ARG A 99 -1.82 -7.03 4.12
N SER A 100 -1.97 -6.93 5.44
CA SER A 100 -2.82 -5.92 6.08
C SER A 100 -2.34 -4.50 5.73
N ASN A 101 -1.03 -4.27 5.76
CA ASN A 101 -0.40 -3.01 5.37
C ASN A 101 -0.67 -2.69 3.89
N GLN A 102 -0.56 -3.67 2.99
CA GLN A 102 -0.85 -3.49 1.57
C GLN A 102 -2.31 -3.10 1.33
N VAL A 103 -3.28 -3.81 1.93
CA VAL A 103 -4.71 -3.47 1.83
C VAL A 103 -4.97 -2.07 2.40
N ARG A 104 -4.36 -1.74 3.54
CA ARG A 104 -4.47 -0.40 4.14
C ARG A 104 -3.96 0.68 3.20
N GLN A 105 -2.85 0.44 2.50
CA GLN A 105 -2.30 1.40 1.52
C GLN A 105 -3.18 1.56 0.29
N GLN A 106 -3.84 0.48 -0.15
CA GLN A 106 -4.78 0.52 -1.28
C GLN A 106 -6.06 1.29 -0.97
N MET A 107 -6.51 1.26 0.29
CA MET A 107 -7.77 1.88 0.71
C MET A 107 -7.61 3.30 1.24
N ARG A 108 -6.54 3.58 1.99
CA ARG A 108 -6.33 4.89 2.63
C ARG A 108 -5.48 5.80 1.78
N ILE A 109 -5.88 7.06 1.68
CA ILE A 109 -5.09 8.13 1.08
C ILE A 109 -4.50 8.97 2.22
N PRO A 110 -3.16 9.04 2.36
CA PRO A 110 -2.53 9.95 3.30
C PRO A 110 -2.91 11.39 2.97
N ILE A 111 -3.29 12.18 3.97
CA ILE A 111 -3.78 13.56 3.80
C ILE A 111 -2.75 14.44 3.07
N GLU A 112 -1.46 14.21 3.34
CA GLU A 112 -0.34 14.90 2.70
C GLU A 112 -0.21 14.62 1.18
N LEU A 113 -0.89 13.59 0.66
CA LEU A 113 -0.83 13.13 -0.74
C LEU A 113 -2.16 13.35 -1.50
N SER A 114 -2.98 14.29 -1.04
CA SER A 114 -4.33 14.57 -1.55
C SER A 114 -4.39 15.49 -2.79
N GLY A 115 -3.24 15.90 -3.35
CA GLY A 115 -3.17 16.74 -4.55
C GLY A 115 -3.61 16.03 -5.84
N SER A 116 -4.12 16.79 -6.81
CA SER A 116 -4.57 16.30 -8.14
C SER A 116 -3.47 15.56 -8.91
N LEU A 117 -2.20 15.92 -8.68
CA LEU A 117 -1.01 15.27 -9.23
C LEU A 117 -1.00 13.75 -8.98
N TYR A 118 -1.49 13.31 -7.82
CA TYR A 118 -1.45 11.90 -7.38
C TYR A 118 -2.72 11.12 -7.72
N SER A 119 -3.81 11.80 -8.12
CA SER A 119 -5.15 11.22 -8.31
C SER A 119 -5.14 9.87 -9.04
N ALA A 120 -4.48 9.79 -10.19
CA ALA A 120 -4.45 8.62 -11.05
C ALA A 120 -3.69 7.42 -10.45
N ILE A 121 -2.76 7.62 -9.51
CA ILE A 121 -1.91 6.55 -8.95
C ILE A 121 -2.28 6.15 -7.52
N ARG A 122 -3.30 6.80 -6.92
CA ARG A 122 -3.76 6.49 -5.56
C ARG A 122 -4.20 5.04 -5.44
N GLY A 123 -3.67 4.35 -4.45
CA GLY A 123 -3.98 2.93 -4.19
C GLY A 123 -3.35 1.93 -5.16
N TRP A 124 -2.55 2.40 -6.13
CA TRP A 124 -1.77 1.56 -7.05
C TRP A 124 -0.28 1.60 -6.76
N ILE A 125 0.20 2.68 -6.16
CA ILE A 125 1.60 2.87 -5.74
C ILE A 125 1.67 2.88 -4.22
N SER A 126 2.76 2.31 -3.67
CA SER A 126 2.99 2.29 -2.22
C SER A 126 3.08 3.69 -1.63
N HIS A 127 2.63 3.84 -0.38
CA HIS A 127 2.68 5.13 0.33
C HIS A 127 4.11 5.64 0.49
N GLU A 128 5.07 4.75 0.69
CA GLU A 128 6.49 5.09 0.83
C GLU A 128 7.03 5.71 -0.47
N ALA A 129 6.71 5.15 -1.63
CA ALA A 129 7.09 5.73 -2.92
C ALA A 129 6.48 7.13 -3.10
N LEU A 130 5.21 7.30 -2.77
CA LEU A 130 4.54 8.60 -2.88
C LEU A 130 5.15 9.65 -1.94
N ARG A 131 5.52 9.29 -0.71
CA ARG A 131 6.22 10.21 0.21
C ARG A 131 7.57 10.64 -0.35
N LYS A 132 8.35 9.73 -0.93
CA LYS A 132 9.63 10.08 -1.58
C LYS A 132 9.45 11.00 -2.79
N VAL A 133 8.39 10.81 -3.57
CA VAL A 133 8.05 11.71 -4.68
C VAL A 133 7.62 13.08 -4.15
N GLU A 134 6.84 13.12 -3.07
CA GLU A 134 6.44 14.36 -2.41
C GLU A 134 7.64 15.12 -1.83
N GLU A 135 8.65 14.42 -1.29
CA GLU A 135 9.92 15.02 -0.90
C GLU A 135 10.63 15.69 -2.09
N GLN A 136 10.63 15.06 -3.28
CA GLN A 136 11.16 15.69 -4.49
C GLN A 136 10.32 16.88 -4.94
N ARG A 137 8.99 16.81 -4.84
CA ARG A 137 8.10 17.93 -5.16
C ARG A 137 8.37 19.13 -4.25
N LYS A 138 8.56 18.91 -2.95
CA LYS A 138 8.90 19.96 -1.98
C LYS A 138 10.23 20.65 -2.30
N ARG A 139 11.16 19.99 -3.00
CA ARG A 139 12.40 20.63 -3.48
C ARG A 139 12.15 21.70 -4.54
N LEU A 140 11.05 21.61 -5.29
CA LEU A 140 10.65 22.65 -6.26
C LEU A 140 10.18 23.95 -5.59
N MET A 141 9.85 23.91 -4.30
CA MET A 141 9.53 25.11 -3.53
C MET A 141 10.78 25.90 -3.12
N LYS A 142 11.97 25.34 -3.32
CA LYS A 142 13.25 26.03 -3.10
C LYS A 142 13.74 26.60 -4.43
N GLU A 143 14.17 27.86 -4.43
CA GLU A 143 14.42 28.63 -5.66
C GLU A 143 15.49 28.02 -6.58
N ASP A 144 16.48 27.30 -6.02
CA ASP A 144 17.57 26.72 -6.80
C ASP A 144 17.47 25.20 -6.89
N LEU A 145 16.89 24.70 -7.98
CA LEU A 145 17.00 23.29 -8.34
C LEU A 145 18.27 23.08 -9.21
N PRO A 146 19.26 22.30 -8.76
CA PRO A 146 20.45 22.01 -9.57
C PRO A 146 20.07 21.24 -10.84
N SER A 147 21.01 21.14 -11.78
CA SER A 147 20.82 20.35 -13.00
C SER A 147 20.47 18.89 -12.70
N CYS A 148 19.65 18.28 -13.55
CA CYS A 148 19.20 16.91 -13.34
C CYS A 148 20.34 15.94 -13.64
N THR A 149 20.85 15.24 -12.62
CA THR A 149 21.82 14.15 -12.81
C THR A 149 21.16 12.83 -13.22
N GLY A 150 19.82 12.71 -13.11
CA GLY A 150 19.08 11.47 -13.34
C GLY A 150 19.28 10.38 -12.28
N THR A 151 20.23 10.58 -11.36
CA THR A 151 20.61 9.63 -10.31
C THR A 151 19.44 9.17 -9.45
N PHE A 152 18.54 10.08 -9.06
CA PHE A 152 17.37 9.72 -8.23
C PHE A 152 16.45 8.75 -8.97
N SER A 153 16.13 9.03 -10.24
CA SER A 153 15.24 8.16 -11.02
C SER A 153 15.86 6.81 -11.30
N ARG A 154 17.17 6.76 -11.54
CA ARG A 154 17.90 5.50 -11.75
C ARG A 154 18.02 4.66 -10.47
N SER A 155 18.42 5.27 -9.37
CA SER A 155 18.62 4.58 -8.08
C SER A 155 17.31 4.19 -7.38
N HIS A 156 16.31 5.06 -7.41
CA HIS A 156 15.05 4.84 -6.70
C HIS A 156 13.94 4.33 -7.61
N GLY A 157 14.04 4.41 -8.93
CA GLY A 157 12.94 4.04 -9.83
C GLY A 157 11.71 4.95 -9.68
N LEU A 158 11.93 6.22 -9.30
CA LEU A 158 10.89 7.22 -9.00
C LEU A 158 11.11 8.51 -9.79
N PRO A 159 10.06 9.30 -10.08
CA PRO A 159 10.22 10.57 -10.78
C PRO A 159 11.00 11.57 -9.91
N CYS A 160 12.05 12.17 -10.48
CA CYS A 160 12.82 13.22 -9.83
C CYS A 160 12.08 14.57 -9.89
N ALA A 161 12.58 15.56 -9.13
CA ALA A 161 12.01 16.91 -9.09
C ALA A 161 11.83 17.53 -10.49
N HIS A 162 12.78 17.30 -11.42
CA HIS A 162 12.69 17.83 -12.79
C HIS A 162 11.55 17.23 -13.59
N ILE A 163 11.29 15.92 -13.46
CA ILE A 163 10.15 15.26 -14.11
C ILE A 163 8.84 15.84 -13.54
N LEU A 164 8.77 16.03 -12.21
CA LEU A 164 7.61 16.62 -11.56
C LEU A 164 7.36 18.06 -12.01
N LYS A 165 8.41 18.86 -12.19
CA LYS A 165 8.34 20.23 -12.71
C LYS A 165 7.74 20.25 -14.12
N ALA A 166 8.26 19.41 -15.02
CA ALA A 166 7.75 19.31 -16.39
C ALA A 166 6.27 18.88 -16.43
N LEU A 167 5.87 17.92 -15.58
CA LEU A 167 4.46 17.49 -15.48
C LEU A 167 3.55 18.60 -14.94
N GLN A 168 4.03 19.38 -13.96
CA GLN A 168 3.28 20.50 -13.40
C GLN A 168 3.07 21.63 -14.43
N GLU A 169 4.11 21.97 -15.21
CA GLU A 169 4.03 22.95 -16.29
C GLU A 169 3.06 22.52 -17.40
N GLN A 170 3.00 21.22 -17.69
CA GLN A 170 2.08 20.64 -18.68
C GLN A 170 0.67 20.38 -18.13
N GLY A 171 0.43 20.61 -16.83
CA GLY A 171 -0.83 20.31 -16.16
C GLY A 171 -1.22 18.82 -16.27
N GLN A 172 -0.23 17.94 -16.23
CA GLN A 172 -0.38 16.48 -16.29
C GLN A 172 -0.30 15.85 -14.89
N THR A 173 -0.95 14.70 -14.72
CA THR A 173 -0.91 13.91 -13.49
C THR A 173 0.16 12.82 -13.58
N LEU A 174 0.62 12.33 -12.43
CA LEU A 174 1.51 11.18 -12.39
C LEU A 174 0.77 9.92 -12.87
N ARG A 175 1.49 9.09 -13.61
CA ARG A 175 1.01 7.81 -14.16
C ARG A 175 1.86 6.67 -13.63
N LEU A 176 1.33 5.45 -13.76
CA LEU A 176 2.00 4.24 -13.29
C LEU A 176 3.36 4.00 -13.98
N GLU A 177 3.48 4.42 -15.24
CA GLU A 177 4.70 4.33 -16.06
C GLU A 177 5.89 5.13 -15.51
N HIS A 178 5.64 6.16 -14.69
CA HIS A 178 6.71 6.94 -14.06
C HIS A 178 7.34 6.22 -12.86
N PHE A 179 6.79 5.07 -12.44
CA PHE A 179 7.22 4.32 -11.26
C PHE A 179 7.72 2.95 -11.66
N HIS A 180 8.87 2.56 -11.13
CA HIS A 180 9.38 1.21 -11.29
C HIS A 180 8.39 0.18 -10.67
N PRO A 181 8.20 -1.01 -11.29
CA PRO A 181 7.27 -2.04 -10.81
C PRO A 181 7.47 -2.46 -9.35
N HIS A 182 8.69 -2.30 -8.81
CA HIS A 182 9.00 -2.49 -7.39
C HIS A 182 8.04 -1.74 -6.44
N TRP A 183 7.55 -0.57 -6.86
CA TRP A 183 6.68 0.29 -6.05
C TRP A 183 5.19 0.05 -6.26
N HIS A 184 4.82 -0.82 -7.21
CA HIS A 184 3.43 -1.10 -7.55
C HIS A 184 2.82 -2.03 -6.49
N LEU A 185 1.61 -1.69 -6.04
CA LEU A 185 0.83 -2.54 -5.14
C LEU A 185 0.06 -3.58 -5.98
N SER A 186 0.15 -4.86 -5.62
CA SER A 186 -0.62 -5.91 -6.31
C SER A 186 -2.12 -5.72 -6.07
N ARG A 187 -2.86 -5.42 -7.14
CA ARG A 187 -4.32 -5.27 -7.16
C ARG A 187 -4.93 -6.18 -8.22
N HIS A 188 -6.15 -6.63 -7.94
CA HIS A 188 -6.96 -7.37 -8.91
C HIS A 188 -7.76 -6.33 -9.71
N GLY A 189 -7.50 -6.22 -11.01
CA GLY A 189 -8.17 -5.27 -11.90
C GLY A 189 -7.20 -4.52 -12.81
N VAL A 190 -7.70 -3.98 -13.92
CA VAL A 190 -6.93 -3.13 -14.83
C VAL A 190 -6.83 -1.72 -14.23
N HIS A 191 -5.64 -1.12 -14.24
CA HIS A 191 -5.47 0.30 -13.88
C HIS A 191 -6.27 1.15 -14.86
N GLN A 192 -7.45 1.62 -14.45
CA GLN A 192 -8.21 2.60 -15.23
C GLN A 192 -7.72 3.98 -14.81
N VAL A 193 -7.13 4.71 -15.76
CA VAL A 193 -6.76 6.11 -15.57
C VAL A 193 -8.04 6.93 -15.50
N LEU A 194 -8.64 7.02 -14.32
CA LEU A 194 -9.69 7.98 -14.02
C LEU A 194 -9.02 9.35 -13.93
N LEU A 195 -8.97 10.05 -15.05
CA LEU A 195 -8.62 11.46 -15.07
C LEU A 195 -9.77 12.22 -14.43
N GLU A 196 -9.60 12.64 -13.18
CA GLU A 196 -10.54 13.55 -12.52
C GLU A 196 -10.72 14.78 -13.43
N PRO A 197 -11.97 15.20 -13.73
CA PRO A 197 -12.21 16.42 -14.49
C PRO A 197 -11.44 17.57 -13.85
N ARG A 198 -10.60 18.25 -14.64
CA ARG A 198 -9.78 19.37 -14.15
C ARG A 198 -10.69 20.37 -13.44
N HIS A 199 -10.57 20.48 -12.11
CA HIS A 199 -11.25 21.51 -11.35
C HIS A 199 -10.64 22.86 -11.74
N ARG A 200 -11.30 23.59 -12.65
CA ARG A 200 -10.99 25.00 -12.89
C ARG A 200 -11.49 25.77 -11.66
N SER A 201 -10.59 26.07 -10.74
CA SER A 201 -10.89 26.96 -9.59
C SER A 201 -11.27 28.38 -10.03
N ASP A 202 -10.95 28.77 -11.28
CA ASP A 202 -10.99 30.17 -11.71
C ASP A 202 -12.13 30.43 -12.70
N ARG A 203 -13.38 30.24 -12.27
CA ARG A 203 -14.54 30.80 -13.01
C ARG A 203 -15.53 31.61 -12.18
N ILE A 204 -15.32 31.76 -10.87
CA ILE A 204 -16.23 32.56 -10.03
C ILE A 204 -15.41 33.52 -9.17
N ALA A 205 -14.63 34.39 -9.80
CA ALA A 205 -13.98 35.51 -9.13
C ALA A 205 -13.69 36.63 -10.14
N ALA A 206 -14.74 37.21 -10.72
CA ALA A 206 -14.63 38.53 -11.35
C ALA A 206 -15.98 39.26 -11.36
N ASP A 207 -17.09 38.60 -11.70
CA ASP A 207 -18.34 39.32 -12.02
C ASP A 207 -19.56 38.99 -11.12
N SER A 208 -19.40 38.22 -10.05
CA SER A 208 -20.52 37.92 -9.14
C SER A 208 -20.57 38.88 -7.96
N THR A 209 -21.35 39.96 -8.09
CA THR A 209 -21.70 40.92 -7.02
C THR A 209 -22.67 40.35 -5.97
N THR A 210 -22.70 39.04 -5.77
CA THR A 210 -23.52 38.37 -4.77
C THR A 210 -22.65 37.76 -3.68
N SER A 211 -22.22 38.61 -2.74
CA SER A 211 -21.66 38.18 -1.46
C SER A 211 -22.74 37.46 -0.63
N LYS A 212 -22.96 36.17 -0.87
CA LYS A 212 -23.57 35.28 0.12
C LYS A 212 -22.49 34.32 0.61
N SER A 213 -22.23 34.38 1.91
CA SER A 213 -21.30 33.49 2.61
C SER A 213 -21.70 32.02 2.40
N GLN A 214 -20.74 31.18 2.03
CA GLN A 214 -20.88 29.75 1.74
C GLN A 214 -21.17 28.88 2.98
N SER A 215 -21.80 29.42 4.03
CA SER A 215 -22.08 28.73 5.29
C SER A 215 -23.56 28.87 5.68
N SER A 216 -24.46 28.74 4.71
CA SER A 216 -25.89 28.62 5.01
C SER A 216 -26.34 27.19 4.70
N THR A 217 -26.84 26.49 5.72
CA THR A 217 -27.55 25.20 5.60
C THR A 217 -28.98 25.36 5.08
N GLN A 218 -29.40 26.58 4.73
CA GLN A 218 -30.74 26.79 4.20
C GLN A 218 -30.84 26.33 2.75
N ARG A 219 -31.97 25.70 2.44
CA ARG A 219 -32.36 25.35 1.08
C ARG A 219 -32.36 26.60 0.20
N GLU A 220 -31.86 26.46 -1.02
CA GLU A 220 -31.95 27.54 -2.01
C GLU A 220 -33.42 27.87 -2.29
N PRO A 221 -33.84 29.14 -2.17
CA PRO A 221 -35.23 29.51 -2.41
C PRO A 221 -35.60 29.30 -3.87
N SER A 222 -36.83 28.88 -4.12
CA SER A 222 -37.32 28.65 -5.48
C SER A 222 -37.47 29.96 -6.24
N ALA A 223 -37.49 29.90 -7.58
CA ALA A 223 -37.62 31.08 -8.43
C ALA A 223 -38.88 31.91 -8.10
N PHE A 224 -39.97 31.25 -7.68
CA PHE A 224 -41.21 31.93 -7.30
C PHE A 224 -41.06 32.68 -5.95
N GLU A 225 -40.37 32.09 -4.99
CA GLU A 225 -40.08 32.72 -3.69
C GLU A 225 -39.16 33.94 -3.84
N ALA A 226 -38.21 33.89 -4.79
CA ALA A 226 -37.33 35.02 -5.08
C ALA A 226 -38.11 36.22 -5.66
N VAL A 227 -39.05 35.96 -6.57
CA VAL A 227 -39.92 37.00 -7.14
C VAL A 227 -40.87 37.55 -6.10
N GLN A 228 -41.43 36.70 -5.23
CA GLN A 228 -42.31 37.13 -4.13
C GLN A 228 -41.57 37.98 -3.10
N ALA A 229 -40.33 37.62 -2.74
CA ALA A 229 -39.48 38.40 -1.85
C ALA A 229 -39.06 39.74 -2.45
N ALA A 230 -38.87 39.82 -3.78
CA ALA A 230 -38.60 41.07 -4.48
C ALA A 230 -39.85 41.96 -4.63
N ALA A 231 -41.04 41.36 -4.67
CA ALA A 231 -42.32 42.06 -4.80
C ALA A 231 -42.86 42.61 -3.46
N GLN A 232 -42.34 42.16 -2.32
CA GLN A 232 -42.75 42.73 -1.03
C GLN A 232 -42.06 44.08 -0.76
N PRO A 233 -42.81 45.14 -0.41
CA PRO A 233 -42.21 46.39 0.00
C PRO A 233 -41.40 46.17 1.29
N LYS A 234 -40.10 46.47 1.24
CA LYS A 234 -39.22 46.37 2.41
C LYS A 234 -39.79 47.24 3.54
N ALA A 235 -40.25 46.61 4.62
CA ALA A 235 -40.72 47.30 5.80
C ALA A 235 -39.61 48.25 6.31
N ARG A 236 -39.99 49.50 6.63
CA ARG A 236 -39.04 50.48 7.15
C ARG A 236 -38.47 49.93 8.47
N PRO A 237 -37.14 49.98 8.68
CA PRO A 237 -36.55 49.41 9.89
C PRO A 237 -37.05 50.15 11.13
N THR A 238 -37.55 49.40 12.11
CA THR A 238 -37.93 49.92 13.43
C THR A 238 -36.72 49.86 14.35
N CYS A 239 -36.39 50.97 15.01
CA CYS A 239 -35.33 50.98 16.00
C CYS A 239 -35.79 50.21 17.25
N SER A 240 -35.06 49.16 17.66
CA SER A 240 -35.40 48.36 18.84
C SER A 240 -35.24 49.09 20.18
N ARG A 241 -34.64 50.29 20.21
CA ARG A 241 -34.52 51.11 21.44
C ARG A 241 -35.58 52.20 21.58
N CYS A 242 -35.75 53.03 20.55
CA CYS A 242 -36.71 54.13 20.59
C CYS A 242 -38.03 53.81 19.88
N HIS A 243 -38.17 52.60 19.32
CA HIS A 243 -39.33 52.08 18.61
C HIS A 243 -39.84 52.94 17.43
N LYS A 244 -39.07 53.94 16.99
CA LYS A 244 -39.38 54.78 15.82
C LYS A 244 -39.00 54.09 14.51
N LEU A 245 -39.86 54.25 13.51
CA LEU A 245 -39.68 53.73 12.15
C LEU A 245 -38.67 54.58 11.36
N GLY A 246 -37.88 53.92 10.50
CA GLY A 246 -37.00 54.56 9.52
C GLY A 246 -35.51 54.51 9.87
N HIS A 247 -35.11 53.93 10.99
CA HIS A 247 -33.70 53.79 11.36
C HIS A 247 -33.45 52.60 12.30
N LYS A 248 -32.19 52.16 12.41
CA LYS A 248 -31.77 51.05 13.31
C LYS A 248 -31.10 51.59 14.58
N MET A 249 -31.05 50.78 15.63
CA MET A 249 -30.51 51.14 16.96
C MET A 249 -29.08 51.71 16.94
N THR A 250 -28.28 51.34 15.93
CA THR A 250 -26.88 51.79 15.77
C THR A 250 -26.72 53.04 14.92
N SER A 251 -27.80 53.57 14.34
CA SER A 251 -27.75 54.74 13.47
C SER A 251 -27.64 56.06 14.25
N LYS A 252 -26.98 57.07 13.67
CA LYS A 252 -26.84 58.42 14.25
C LYS A 252 -28.18 59.14 14.44
N ALA A 253 -29.24 58.70 13.75
CA ALA A 253 -30.58 59.26 13.83
C ALA A 253 -31.37 58.81 15.07
N CYS A 254 -30.84 57.86 15.87
CA CYS A 254 -31.47 57.43 17.12
C CYS A 254 -31.10 58.37 18.28
N PRO A 255 -32.06 59.05 18.93
CA PRO A 255 -31.77 59.92 20.08
C PRO A 255 -31.23 59.15 21.30
N GLN A 256 -31.59 57.88 21.43
CA GLN A 256 -31.25 57.00 22.58
C GLN A 256 -30.08 56.04 22.27
N ARG A 257 -29.25 56.39 21.29
CA ARG A 257 -28.11 55.56 20.86
C ARG A 257 -27.12 55.30 22.00
N TYR A 258 -26.88 56.27 22.88
CA TYR A 258 -25.85 56.20 23.93
C TYR A 258 -26.39 56.13 25.36
N GLU A 259 -27.70 56.02 25.55
CA GLU A 259 -28.33 56.04 26.89
C GLU A 259 -27.85 54.86 27.77
N GLY A 260 -27.55 53.70 27.18
CA GLY A 260 -26.96 52.57 27.89
C GLY A 260 -25.49 52.76 28.33
N ILE A 261 -24.78 53.79 27.84
CA ILE A 261 -23.41 54.11 28.27
C ILE A 261 -23.42 54.95 29.56
N LEU A 262 -24.48 55.75 29.77
CA LEU A 262 -24.63 56.58 30.97
C LEU A 262 -24.98 55.77 32.22
N TYR A 263 -25.64 54.62 32.08
CA TYR A 263 -25.99 53.75 33.22
C TYR A 263 -24.80 52.93 33.77
N LEU A 264 -23.79 52.65 32.92
CA LEU A 264 -22.56 51.94 33.28
C LEU A 264 -21.51 52.86 33.95
N SER A 265 -21.68 54.17 33.87
CA SER A 265 -20.73 55.15 34.45
C SER A 265 -21.08 55.55 35.90
N SER A 266 -22.28 55.20 36.38
CA SER A 266 -22.79 55.58 37.71
C SER A 266 -22.74 54.45 38.75
N SER A 267 -22.29 53.25 38.37
CA SER A 267 -22.35 52.04 39.20
C SER A 267 -20.97 51.47 39.62
N SER A 268 -19.88 52.21 39.37
CA SER A 268 -18.51 51.83 39.75
C SER A 268 -17.94 52.60 40.95
N ALA A 269 -18.78 53.02 41.90
CA ALA A 269 -18.31 53.57 43.17
C ALA A 269 -19.30 53.26 44.31
N GLN A 270 -19.16 52.07 44.91
CA GLN A 270 -18.96 51.86 46.36
C GLN A 270 -19.17 50.39 46.75
N VAL A 271 -18.18 49.86 47.47
CA VAL A 271 -18.09 48.53 48.08
C VAL A 271 -18.54 48.66 49.53
N GLU A 272 -19.38 47.75 50.05
CA GLU A 272 -19.17 47.03 51.34
C GLU A 272 -20.37 46.20 51.84
N ALA A 273 -20.00 45.02 52.37
CA ALA A 273 -20.55 44.23 53.49
C ALA A 273 -21.90 43.47 53.41
N MET A 274 -21.81 42.19 53.80
CA MET A 274 -22.81 41.09 53.90
C MET A 274 -23.82 41.26 55.08
N PRO A 275 -24.91 40.45 55.29
CA PRO A 275 -24.88 38.98 55.56
C PRO A 275 -26.09 38.09 55.11
N VAL A 276 -25.82 36.78 55.04
CA VAL A 276 -26.57 35.55 55.44
C VAL A 276 -28.13 35.58 55.52
N ALA A 277 -28.82 34.64 54.84
CA ALA A 277 -29.64 33.59 55.48
C ALA A 277 -30.53 32.74 54.53
N LEU A 278 -30.39 31.41 54.70
CA LEU A 278 -31.38 30.32 54.73
C LEU A 278 -32.15 29.84 53.47
N SER A 279 -31.86 28.56 53.18
CA SER A 279 -32.53 27.58 52.30
C SER A 279 -34.00 27.28 52.70
N PRO A 280 -34.77 26.47 51.94
CA PRO A 280 -34.56 25.02 51.91
C PRO A 280 -34.58 24.36 50.52
N ALA A 281 -33.93 23.20 50.51
CA ALA A 281 -33.80 22.24 49.43
C ALA A 281 -35.07 21.40 49.19
N LEU A 282 -35.15 20.75 48.04
CA LEU A 282 -35.51 19.33 47.95
C LEU A 282 -34.81 18.69 46.75
N SER A 283 -34.26 17.51 47.05
CA SER A 283 -33.12 16.86 46.43
C SER A 283 -33.47 15.90 45.28
N GLY A 284 -32.45 15.53 44.50
CA GLY A 284 -32.48 14.36 43.62
C GLY A 284 -31.36 14.37 42.58
N GLU A 285 -30.12 14.16 43.04
CA GLU A 285 -28.89 14.09 42.23
C GLU A 285 -28.82 12.88 41.29
N ALA A 286 -28.15 13.05 40.14
CA ALA A 286 -26.90 12.33 39.83
C ALA A 286 -26.18 13.03 38.66
N GLN A 287 -25.03 13.64 38.93
CA GLN A 287 -24.08 14.13 37.92
C GLN A 287 -22.91 13.16 37.72
N PRO A 288 -22.22 13.24 36.56
CA PRO A 288 -21.11 12.39 36.13
C PRO A 288 -19.74 13.04 36.44
N ALA A 289 -18.64 12.32 36.19
CA ALA A 289 -17.31 12.93 36.11
C ALA A 289 -16.53 12.43 34.89
N ALA A 290 -15.99 13.41 34.16
CA ALA A 290 -15.12 13.27 33.00
C ALA A 290 -13.64 13.09 33.41
N ALA A 291 -12.86 12.56 32.47
CA ALA A 291 -11.47 12.90 32.05
C ALA A 291 -10.44 13.35 33.12
N VAL A 292 -9.13 13.06 33.06
CA VAL A 292 -8.19 13.16 31.92
C VAL A 292 -6.84 12.51 32.30
N SER A 293 -6.05 12.15 31.29
CA SER A 293 -4.58 12.20 31.18
C SER A 293 -3.68 11.36 32.12
N ALA A 294 -2.81 10.55 31.52
CA ALA A 294 -1.67 9.92 32.17
C ALA A 294 -0.35 10.34 31.50
N SER A 295 0.61 10.76 32.32
CA SER A 295 2.03 10.95 32.01
C SER A 295 2.87 9.88 32.71
N VAL A 296 4.07 9.71 32.17
CA VAL A 296 5.06 8.64 32.36
C VAL A 296 5.80 8.73 33.70
N SER A 297 6.23 7.60 34.27
CA SER A 297 7.41 7.52 35.16
C SER A 297 8.05 6.12 35.14
N SER A 298 9.39 6.11 35.09
CA SER A 298 10.28 4.97 35.39
C SER A 298 10.43 4.77 36.90
N LEU A 299 10.81 3.57 37.34
CA LEU A 299 11.84 3.30 38.35
C LEU A 299 12.12 1.78 38.46
N GLN A 300 13.19 1.45 39.18
CA GLN A 300 14.17 0.40 38.94
C GLN A 300 14.33 -0.54 40.17
N GLU A 301 14.82 -1.78 39.90
CA GLU A 301 15.52 -2.76 40.77
C GLU A 301 14.85 -3.46 41.97
N GLY A 302 15.04 -4.79 42.04
CA GLY A 302 14.94 -5.62 43.27
C GLY A 302 14.55 -7.10 43.06
N GLU A 303 15.53 -8.00 42.95
CA GLU A 303 15.47 -9.47 43.23
C GLU A 303 16.01 -9.72 44.67
N PRO A 304 16.06 -10.94 45.26
CA PRO A 304 15.46 -12.25 44.90
C PRO A 304 14.75 -12.97 46.10
N LEU A 305 14.11 -14.14 45.86
CA LEU A 305 14.32 -15.43 46.59
C LEU A 305 13.10 -16.40 46.63
N GLU A 306 13.41 -17.65 46.27
CA GLU A 306 12.94 -18.96 46.81
C GLU A 306 11.57 -19.55 46.40
N ASP A 307 11.69 -20.66 45.66
CA ASP A 307 10.75 -21.79 45.49
C ASP A 307 10.62 -22.60 46.81
N PRO A 308 9.53 -23.37 47.07
CA PRO A 308 9.42 -24.71 46.46
C PRO A 308 8.01 -25.29 46.23
N SER A 309 7.92 -26.02 45.11
CA SER A 309 7.38 -27.40 44.95
C SER A 309 5.90 -27.76 45.24
N SER A 310 5.37 -28.52 44.25
CA SER A 310 4.49 -29.71 44.34
C SER A 310 2.99 -29.55 44.10
N GLY A 311 2.44 -30.46 43.27
CA GLY A 311 1.01 -30.81 43.28
C GLY A 311 0.36 -31.13 41.94
N PHE A 312 0.42 -32.40 41.52
CA PHE A 312 -0.40 -33.00 40.45
C PHE A 312 -1.91 -32.96 40.76
N SER A 313 -2.75 -32.63 39.77
CA SER A 313 -3.89 -33.49 39.31
C SER A 313 -4.82 -32.72 38.37
N GLY A 314 -5.24 -33.39 37.29
CA GLY A 314 -6.11 -32.83 36.28
C GLY A 314 -7.59 -32.88 36.63
N HIS A 315 -8.40 -32.13 35.88
CA HIS A 315 -9.73 -32.55 35.49
C HIS A 315 -10.23 -31.82 34.25
N ALA A 316 -10.97 -32.57 33.46
CA ALA A 316 -11.63 -32.17 32.22
C ALA A 316 -12.67 -31.07 32.46
N GLY A 317 -12.78 -30.16 31.51
CA GLY A 317 -13.81 -29.12 31.47
C GLY A 317 -14.15 -28.77 30.03
N SER A 318 -15.19 -29.42 29.53
CA SER A 318 -15.88 -29.08 28.28
C SER A 318 -16.47 -27.68 28.39
N GLY A 319 -16.11 -26.77 27.49
CA GLY A 319 -16.62 -25.41 27.39
C GLY A 319 -16.93 -25.09 25.94
N ARG A 320 -18.24 -24.98 25.65
CA ARG A 320 -18.83 -24.63 24.36
C ARG A 320 -18.56 -23.16 24.05
N ASP A 321 -18.04 -22.87 22.87
CA ASP A 321 -18.10 -21.52 22.29
C ASP A 321 -19.19 -21.49 21.22
N ASP A 322 -20.30 -20.84 21.57
CA ASP A 322 -21.29 -20.32 20.64
C ASP A 322 -20.70 -19.10 19.93
N THR A 323 -20.64 -19.13 18.60
CA THR A 323 -20.65 -17.89 17.81
C THR A 323 -21.51 -18.12 16.57
N SER A 324 -22.67 -17.46 16.60
CA SER A 324 -23.74 -17.55 15.62
C SER A 324 -23.34 -16.91 14.29
N CYS A 325 -23.43 -17.71 13.23
CA CYS A 325 -23.35 -17.25 11.85
C CYS A 325 -24.75 -16.82 11.40
N ILE A 326 -24.93 -15.54 11.06
CA ILE A 326 -26.12 -15.04 10.38
C ILE A 326 -26.08 -15.53 8.92
N VAL A 327 -26.94 -16.49 8.61
CA VAL A 327 -27.21 -16.99 7.26
C VAL A 327 -28.32 -16.13 6.65
N VAL A 328 -28.03 -15.42 5.56
CA VAL A 328 -29.08 -14.89 4.68
C VAL A 328 -29.05 -15.73 3.41
N SER A 329 -29.96 -16.69 3.35
CA SER A 329 -30.32 -17.43 2.15
C SER A 329 -31.14 -16.52 1.24
N ILE A 330 -30.81 -16.49 -0.05
CA ILE A 330 -31.71 -15.97 -1.08
C ILE A 330 -32.00 -17.13 -2.02
N GLU A 331 -33.27 -17.54 -2.01
CA GLU A 331 -33.83 -18.63 -2.81
C GLU A 331 -33.80 -18.26 -4.29
N THR A 332 -33.32 -19.19 -5.12
CA THR A 332 -33.40 -19.08 -6.59
C THR A 332 -34.57 -19.94 -7.06
N ALA A 333 -35.65 -19.29 -7.50
CA ALA A 333 -36.74 -19.95 -8.22
C ALA A 333 -36.35 -20.14 -9.70
N ALA A 334 -36.52 -21.37 -10.17
CA ALA A 334 -36.28 -21.80 -11.53
C ALA A 334 -37.29 -21.22 -12.53
N SER A 335 -36.89 -21.05 -13.79
CA SER A 335 -37.57 -21.64 -14.95
C SER A 335 -36.79 -21.40 -16.25
N SER A 336 -36.47 -22.52 -16.89
CA SER A 336 -36.08 -22.61 -18.29
C SER A 336 -37.30 -22.38 -19.20
N THR A 337 -37.11 -21.81 -20.40
CA THR A 337 -37.69 -22.37 -21.63
C THR A 337 -37.11 -21.71 -22.90
N VAL A 338 -36.69 -22.63 -23.76
CA VAL A 338 -36.29 -22.60 -25.16
C VAL A 338 -37.15 -21.69 -26.06
N SER A 339 -36.54 -21.01 -27.04
CA SER A 339 -37.05 -20.97 -28.42
C SER A 339 -36.01 -20.48 -29.43
N SER A 340 -35.79 -21.34 -30.42
CA SER A 340 -35.02 -21.15 -31.65
C SER A 340 -35.68 -20.15 -32.60
N ALA A 341 -34.87 -19.34 -33.29
CA ALA A 341 -35.17 -18.93 -34.67
C ALA A 341 -33.90 -18.44 -35.38
N LYS A 342 -33.57 -19.11 -36.48
CA LYS A 342 -32.67 -18.65 -37.55
C LYS A 342 -33.56 -17.99 -38.61
N PRO A 343 -33.08 -16.97 -39.35
CA PRO A 343 -32.87 -17.27 -40.77
C PRO A 343 -31.62 -16.59 -41.37
N SER A 344 -31.07 -17.26 -42.39
CA SER A 344 -30.12 -16.70 -43.36
C SER A 344 -30.82 -15.70 -44.29
N THR A 345 -30.10 -14.71 -44.84
CA THR A 345 -29.83 -14.51 -46.29
C THR A 345 -28.97 -13.24 -46.50
N GLN A 346 -28.26 -13.23 -47.63
CA GLN A 346 -27.04 -12.52 -48.04
C GLN A 346 -27.18 -11.02 -48.40
N GLY A 347 -26.03 -10.32 -48.40
CA GLY A 347 -25.61 -9.44 -49.51
C GLY A 347 -25.53 -7.93 -49.21
N GLY A 348 -24.31 -7.36 -49.20
CA GLY A 348 -24.12 -5.90 -49.19
C GLY A 348 -22.68 -5.44 -48.94
N THR A 349 -22.06 -4.91 -49.99
CA THR A 349 -20.70 -4.37 -50.21
C THR A 349 -20.15 -3.31 -49.23
N SER A 350 -18.86 -3.46 -48.84
CA SER A 350 -17.73 -2.49 -48.59
C SER A 350 -17.93 -1.09 -47.94
N PRO A 351 -16.87 -0.37 -47.49
CA PRO A 351 -15.57 -0.75 -46.88
C PRO A 351 -15.23 0.11 -45.62
N VAL A 352 -14.44 -0.36 -44.65
CA VAL A 352 -13.60 0.53 -43.81
C VAL A 352 -12.32 -0.19 -43.43
N ALA A 353 -11.19 0.38 -43.84
CA ALA A 353 -9.86 -0.01 -43.40
C ALA A 353 -9.71 0.30 -41.90
N SER A 354 -9.87 -0.73 -41.07
CA SER A 354 -9.49 -0.64 -39.66
C SER A 354 -8.00 -0.91 -39.55
N SER A 355 -7.24 0.17 -39.40
CA SER A 355 -5.87 0.15 -38.90
C SER A 355 -5.81 -0.61 -37.59
N SER A 356 -5.28 -1.83 -37.66
CA SER A 356 -5.04 -2.75 -36.56
C SER A 356 -3.93 -2.18 -35.67
N THR A 357 -4.32 -1.42 -34.64
CA THR A 357 -3.48 -1.29 -33.46
C THR A 357 -3.42 -2.67 -32.81
N ALA A 358 -2.28 -3.35 -32.99
CA ALA A 358 -1.96 -4.58 -32.29
C ALA A 358 -2.03 -4.30 -30.77
N SER A 359 -3.12 -4.76 -30.15
CA SER A 359 -3.24 -4.86 -28.71
C SER A 359 -2.15 -5.81 -28.23
N VAL A 360 -1.07 -5.26 -27.68
CA VAL A 360 -0.07 -6.04 -26.95
C VAL A 360 -0.80 -6.57 -25.72
N ALA A 361 -1.15 -7.86 -25.74
CA ALA A 361 -1.75 -8.52 -24.59
C ALA A 361 -0.81 -8.34 -23.37
N PRO A 362 -1.34 -8.02 -22.18
CA PRO A 362 -0.51 -7.86 -21.00
C PRO A 362 0.30 -9.14 -20.76
N THR A 363 1.62 -8.99 -20.63
CA THR A 363 2.53 -10.06 -20.22
C THR A 363 2.14 -10.50 -18.81
N LEU A 364 1.53 -11.68 -18.72
CA LEU A 364 1.20 -12.29 -17.44
C LEU A 364 2.50 -12.76 -16.78
N ARG A 365 2.58 -12.63 -15.45
CA ARG A 365 3.74 -13.10 -14.69
C ARG A 365 3.92 -14.61 -14.86
N TYR A 366 5.15 -15.11 -14.71
CA TYR A 366 5.46 -16.53 -14.84
C TYR A 366 4.62 -17.40 -13.88
N ASP A 367 4.44 -16.94 -12.65
CA ASP A 367 3.65 -17.56 -11.57
C ASP A 367 2.13 -17.34 -11.67
N ASP A 368 1.66 -16.56 -12.66
CA ASP A 368 0.23 -16.33 -12.84
C ASP A 368 -0.48 -17.63 -13.27
N PRO A 369 -1.58 -18.04 -12.60
CA PRO A 369 -2.29 -19.27 -12.94
C PRO A 369 -2.73 -19.38 -14.40
N LYS A 370 -3.04 -18.26 -15.06
CA LYS A 370 -3.40 -18.25 -16.49
C LYS A 370 -2.15 -18.42 -17.36
N ALA A 371 -1.00 -17.88 -16.97
CA ALA A 371 0.26 -18.12 -17.66
C ALA A 371 0.69 -19.59 -17.55
N ILE A 372 0.58 -20.16 -16.34
CA ILE A 372 0.82 -21.59 -16.09
C ILE A 372 -0.06 -22.45 -16.99
N TYR A 373 -1.37 -22.18 -17.03
CA TYR A 373 -2.29 -22.93 -17.88
C TYR A 373 -1.97 -22.77 -19.38
N ARG A 374 -1.60 -21.56 -19.83
CA ARG A 374 -1.17 -21.35 -21.23
C ARG A 374 0.05 -22.19 -21.58
N ARG A 375 1.05 -22.28 -20.70
CA ARG A 375 2.23 -23.15 -20.90
C ARG A 375 1.84 -24.62 -20.95
N TYR A 376 0.96 -25.05 -20.05
CA TYR A 376 0.42 -26.42 -20.04
C TYR A 376 -0.26 -26.77 -21.37
N VAL A 377 -1.15 -25.91 -21.86
CA VAL A 377 -1.85 -26.11 -23.14
C VAL A 377 -0.86 -26.14 -24.30
N ALA A 378 0.12 -25.23 -24.34
CA ALA A 378 1.13 -25.21 -25.39
C ALA A 378 1.96 -26.51 -25.41
N ALA A 379 2.40 -26.99 -24.25
CA ALA A 379 3.14 -28.25 -24.12
C ALA A 379 2.29 -29.46 -24.54
N ARG A 380 1.03 -29.51 -24.10
CA ARG A 380 0.07 -30.55 -24.49
C ARG A 380 -0.19 -30.56 -25.99
N ASP A 381 -0.38 -29.40 -26.59
CA ASP A 381 -0.65 -29.28 -28.02
C ASP A 381 0.60 -29.59 -28.85
N ALA A 382 1.80 -29.28 -28.35
CA ALA A 382 3.07 -29.74 -28.95
C ALA A 382 3.18 -31.27 -28.90
N TRP A 383 2.86 -31.88 -27.76
CA TRP A 383 2.81 -33.33 -27.62
C TRP A 383 1.79 -33.96 -28.58
N TYR A 384 0.60 -33.38 -28.72
CA TYR A 384 -0.42 -33.82 -29.69
C TYR A 384 0.07 -33.75 -31.14
N LYS A 385 0.86 -32.74 -31.50
CA LYS A 385 1.44 -32.62 -32.85
C LYS A 385 2.52 -33.68 -33.10
N ALA A 386 3.27 -34.07 -32.08
CA ALA A 386 4.30 -35.11 -32.16
C ALA A 386 3.74 -36.54 -32.26
N GLN A 387 2.47 -36.76 -31.90
CA GLN A 387 1.87 -38.09 -31.94
C GLN A 387 1.60 -38.60 -33.38
N PRO A 388 1.81 -39.90 -33.65
CA PRO A 388 1.50 -40.53 -34.94
C PRO A 388 0.04 -40.29 -35.41
N ARG A 389 -0.15 -40.37 -36.73
CA ARG A 389 -1.50 -40.26 -37.33
C ARG A 389 -2.36 -41.44 -36.87
N GLY A 390 -3.53 -41.14 -36.29
CA GLY A 390 -4.45 -42.14 -35.73
C GLY A 390 -4.32 -42.35 -34.22
N SER A 391 -3.30 -41.77 -33.57
CA SER A 391 -3.23 -41.75 -32.10
C SER A 391 -4.38 -40.95 -31.52
N VAL A 392 -4.99 -41.47 -30.47
CA VAL A 392 -5.95 -40.73 -29.65
C VAL A 392 -5.22 -39.53 -29.02
N LYS A 393 -5.84 -38.36 -28.99
CA LYS A 393 -5.25 -37.10 -28.50
C LYS A 393 -6.13 -36.55 -27.40
N THR A 394 -5.99 -37.12 -26.20
CA THR A 394 -6.75 -36.69 -25.02
C THR A 394 -5.82 -36.22 -23.91
N ASN A 395 -6.33 -35.32 -23.06
CA ASN A 395 -5.57 -34.81 -21.94
C ASN A 395 -5.15 -35.94 -20.99
N GLN A 396 -6.00 -36.97 -20.84
CA GLN A 396 -5.68 -38.15 -20.03
C GLN A 396 -4.45 -38.90 -20.54
N GLN A 397 -4.28 -39.01 -21.86
CA GLN A 397 -3.12 -39.68 -22.45
C GLN A 397 -1.86 -38.83 -22.36
N TYR A 398 -1.97 -37.52 -22.58
CA TYR A 398 -0.87 -36.58 -22.33
C TYR A 398 -0.35 -36.70 -20.89
N ARG A 399 -1.26 -36.68 -19.91
CA ARG A 399 -0.90 -36.80 -18.49
C ARG A 399 -0.24 -38.14 -18.17
N ARG A 400 -0.75 -39.25 -18.71
CA ARG A 400 -0.10 -40.57 -18.57
C ARG A 400 1.31 -40.59 -19.15
N ALA A 401 1.50 -39.99 -20.33
CA ALA A 401 2.79 -39.95 -21.01
C ALA A 401 3.85 -39.17 -20.20
N LEU A 402 3.43 -38.15 -19.46
CA LEU A 402 4.32 -37.35 -18.60
C LEU A 402 4.37 -37.82 -17.13
N GLY A 403 3.71 -38.92 -16.78
CA GLY A 403 3.64 -39.38 -15.39
C GLY A 403 2.86 -38.46 -14.45
N LEU A 404 2.00 -37.58 -14.97
CA LEU A 404 1.21 -36.64 -14.19
C LEU A 404 -0.03 -37.32 -13.58
N PRO A 405 -0.45 -36.94 -12.35
CA PRO A 405 -1.65 -37.48 -11.73
C PRO A 405 -2.89 -37.26 -12.61
N LEU A 406 -3.72 -38.30 -12.82
CA LEU A 406 -4.91 -38.16 -13.66
C LEU A 406 -6.01 -37.31 -13.03
N ARG A 407 -6.04 -37.27 -11.69
CA ARG A 407 -6.96 -36.47 -10.87
C ARG A 407 -6.27 -36.16 -9.54
N TYR A 408 -6.63 -35.03 -8.96
CA TYR A 408 -6.32 -34.70 -7.57
C TYR A 408 -7.53 -34.96 -6.67
N ASP A 409 -7.30 -35.01 -5.37
CA ASP A 409 -8.34 -35.14 -4.36
C ASP A 409 -9.06 -33.79 -4.12
N LYS A 410 -10.16 -33.82 -3.37
CA LYS A 410 -10.98 -32.63 -3.12
C LYS A 410 -10.21 -31.56 -2.34
N ALA A 411 -9.33 -31.94 -1.42
CA ALA A 411 -8.59 -30.97 -0.61
C ALA A 411 -7.58 -30.20 -1.47
N SER A 412 -6.88 -30.86 -2.39
CA SER A 412 -5.97 -30.18 -3.33
C SER A 412 -6.68 -29.15 -4.20
N TYR A 413 -7.87 -29.48 -4.72
CA TYR A 413 -8.68 -28.53 -5.48
C TYR A 413 -9.20 -27.36 -4.62
N GLN A 414 -9.52 -27.59 -3.35
CA GLN A 414 -9.90 -26.50 -2.45
C GLN A 414 -8.71 -25.61 -2.10
N TRP A 415 -7.54 -26.22 -1.90
CA TRP A 415 -6.30 -25.51 -1.61
C TRP A 415 -5.88 -24.59 -2.75
N CYS A 416 -5.98 -25.02 -4.02
CA CYS A 416 -5.61 -24.15 -5.14
C CYS A 416 -6.58 -22.97 -5.34
N LEU A 417 -7.82 -23.06 -4.84
CA LEU A 417 -8.80 -21.96 -4.85
C LEU A 417 -8.65 -21.01 -3.66
N ASP A 418 -7.73 -21.30 -2.73
CA ASP A 418 -7.40 -20.37 -1.66
C ASP A 418 -6.92 -19.04 -2.26
N TRP A 419 -7.22 -17.95 -1.58
CA TRP A 419 -6.87 -16.60 -2.02
C TRP A 419 -5.36 -16.38 -2.13
N LYS A 420 -4.53 -17.23 -1.50
CA LYS A 420 -3.07 -17.19 -1.63
C LYS A 420 -2.54 -17.89 -2.88
N GLN A 421 -3.37 -18.73 -3.52
CA GLN A 421 -3.00 -19.54 -4.68
C GLN A 421 -3.61 -18.94 -5.94
N MET A 422 -4.53 -19.65 -6.62
CA MET A 422 -5.20 -19.16 -7.82
C MET A 422 -6.34 -18.18 -7.54
N GLY A 423 -6.79 -18.10 -6.29
CA GLY A 423 -8.01 -17.39 -5.91
C GLY A 423 -9.28 -18.09 -6.35
N LYS A 424 -10.43 -17.65 -5.81
CA LYS A 424 -11.71 -18.31 -6.02
C LYS A 424 -12.22 -18.23 -7.46
N LEU A 425 -11.90 -17.15 -8.17
CA LEU A 425 -12.39 -16.87 -9.51
C LEU A 425 -11.24 -16.45 -10.42
N CYS A 426 -11.31 -16.85 -11.68
CA CYS A 426 -10.44 -16.37 -12.74
C CYS A 426 -10.91 -14.98 -13.20
N THR A 427 -10.16 -13.93 -12.84
CA THR A 427 -10.46 -12.56 -13.27
C THR A 427 -9.80 -12.26 -14.62
N THR A 428 -10.65 -11.88 -15.59
CA THR A 428 -10.27 -11.39 -16.91
C THR A 428 -10.74 -9.93 -17.08
N PRO A 429 -10.15 -9.15 -18.01
CA PRO A 429 -10.62 -7.78 -18.27
C PRO A 429 -12.12 -7.69 -18.62
N THR A 430 -12.69 -8.78 -19.14
CA THR A 430 -14.08 -8.90 -19.58
C THR A 430 -15.04 -9.44 -18.51
N GLY A 431 -14.55 -9.86 -17.33
CA GLY A 431 -15.36 -10.41 -16.25
C GLY A 431 -14.65 -11.49 -15.43
N SER A 432 -15.37 -12.06 -14.47
CA SER A 432 -14.89 -13.15 -13.60
C SER A 432 -15.63 -14.45 -13.90
N ARG A 433 -14.92 -15.58 -13.91
CA ARG A 433 -15.51 -16.92 -14.07
C ARG A 433 -14.88 -17.95 -13.13
N ASP A 434 -15.55 -19.07 -12.95
CA ASP A 434 -14.98 -20.22 -12.23
C ASP A 434 -13.78 -20.82 -12.97
N TRP A 435 -12.84 -21.36 -12.20
CA TRP A 435 -11.72 -22.14 -12.72
C TRP A 435 -12.21 -23.50 -13.21
N SER A 436 -11.73 -23.91 -14.38
CA SER A 436 -11.96 -25.27 -14.86
C SER A 436 -11.07 -26.28 -14.11
N LYS A 437 -11.51 -27.53 -14.03
CA LYS A 437 -10.70 -28.59 -13.41
C LYS A 437 -9.34 -28.75 -14.09
N GLU A 438 -9.26 -28.55 -15.40
CA GLU A 438 -7.99 -28.66 -16.13
C GLU A 438 -7.03 -27.53 -15.74
N GLU A 439 -7.52 -26.29 -15.61
CA GLU A 439 -6.71 -25.17 -15.10
C GLU A 439 -6.19 -25.43 -13.69
N MET A 440 -7.05 -25.96 -12.82
CA MET A 440 -6.67 -26.32 -11.45
C MET A 440 -5.61 -27.42 -11.43
N MET A 441 -5.77 -28.45 -12.25
CA MET A 441 -4.78 -29.54 -12.37
C MET A 441 -3.44 -29.02 -12.91
N ALA A 442 -3.45 -28.14 -13.92
CA ALA A 442 -2.23 -27.55 -14.46
C ALA A 442 -1.48 -26.73 -13.40
N TYR A 443 -2.20 -25.99 -12.56
CA TYR A 443 -1.58 -25.26 -11.44
C TYR A 443 -1.00 -26.20 -10.38
N LEU A 444 -1.73 -27.25 -10.00
CA LEU A 444 -1.25 -28.23 -9.02
C LEU A 444 -0.02 -29.00 -9.54
N ASP A 445 0.00 -29.36 -10.82
CA ASP A 445 1.17 -29.98 -11.44
C ASP A 445 2.39 -29.06 -11.40
N TRP A 446 2.20 -27.77 -11.74
CA TRP A 446 3.26 -26.79 -11.69
C TRP A 446 3.76 -26.54 -10.26
N SER A 447 2.84 -26.38 -9.30
CA SER A 447 3.18 -26.17 -7.88
C SER A 447 4.00 -27.34 -7.35
N LYS A 448 3.56 -28.58 -7.65
CA LYS A 448 4.28 -29.77 -7.21
C LYS A 448 5.65 -29.88 -7.89
N ALA A 449 5.73 -29.65 -9.20
CA ALA A 449 7.00 -29.68 -9.91
C ALA A 449 7.99 -28.63 -9.39
N GLU A 450 7.49 -27.47 -8.96
CA GLU A 450 8.32 -26.43 -8.35
C GLU A 450 8.79 -26.83 -6.95
N ASP A 451 7.92 -27.41 -6.13
CA ASP A 451 8.29 -27.96 -4.83
C ASP A 451 9.36 -29.07 -4.99
N ASP A 452 9.13 -30.02 -5.91
CA ASP A 452 10.07 -31.10 -6.23
C ASP A 452 11.42 -30.54 -6.74
N ARG A 453 11.41 -29.46 -7.53
CA ARG A 453 12.62 -28.79 -8.02
C ARG A 453 13.41 -28.16 -6.87
N VAL A 454 12.73 -27.46 -5.97
CA VAL A 454 13.35 -26.84 -4.79
C VAL A 454 13.90 -27.91 -3.85
N GLU A 455 13.15 -28.99 -3.60
CA GLU A 455 13.62 -30.12 -2.80
C GLU A 455 14.85 -30.78 -3.42
N ALA A 456 14.87 -31.01 -4.73
CA ALA A 456 16.02 -31.56 -5.44
C ALA A 456 17.24 -30.64 -5.38
N GLN A 457 17.04 -29.33 -5.53
CA GLN A 457 18.11 -28.33 -5.39
C GLN A 457 18.69 -28.35 -3.97
N VAL A 458 17.83 -28.32 -2.95
CA VAL A 458 18.26 -28.40 -1.55
C VAL A 458 18.97 -29.72 -1.28
N ALA A 459 18.48 -30.85 -1.80
CA ALA A 459 19.13 -32.15 -1.64
C ALA A 459 20.53 -32.16 -2.27
N ALA A 460 20.68 -31.63 -3.49
CA ALA A 460 21.97 -31.53 -4.16
C ALA A 460 22.94 -30.57 -3.45
N GLU A 461 22.45 -29.44 -2.93
CA GLU A 461 23.24 -28.54 -2.10
C GLU A 461 23.70 -29.22 -0.80
N MET A 462 22.81 -29.98 -0.14
CA MET A 462 23.12 -30.71 1.07
C MET A 462 24.10 -31.87 0.83
N GLU A 463 24.00 -32.55 -0.31
CA GLU A 463 24.93 -33.63 -0.69
C GLU A 463 26.33 -33.08 -1.05
N SER A 464 26.38 -31.97 -1.78
CA SER A 464 27.64 -31.33 -2.16
C SER A 464 28.34 -30.62 -1.01
N ASN A 465 27.59 -30.04 -0.06
CA ASN A 465 28.17 -29.33 1.08
C ASN A 465 27.23 -29.36 2.31
N PRO A 466 27.21 -30.45 3.09
CA PRO A 466 26.31 -30.62 4.23
C PRO A 466 26.42 -29.50 5.28
N PHE A 467 27.58 -28.86 5.34
CA PHE A 467 27.85 -27.66 6.12
C PHE A 467 28.44 -26.62 5.19
N SER A 468 27.60 -25.74 4.63
CA SER A 468 28.03 -24.61 3.78
C SER A 468 29.34 -24.00 4.28
N SER A 469 30.42 -24.28 3.55
CA SER A 469 31.74 -23.70 3.78
C SER A 469 31.86 -22.28 3.24
N ARG A 470 30.77 -21.71 2.68
CA ARG A 470 30.73 -20.33 2.14
C ARG A 470 31.33 -19.38 3.15
N ARG A 471 32.55 -18.91 2.89
CA ARG A 471 33.33 -18.11 3.85
C ARG A 471 33.80 -16.85 3.15
N GLY A 472 33.21 -15.74 3.56
CA GLY A 472 33.63 -14.41 3.15
C GLY A 472 32.79 -13.81 2.02
N MET A 473 33.14 -12.57 1.69
CA MET A 473 32.31 -11.70 0.85
C MET A 473 32.26 -12.13 -0.62
N ARG A 474 33.28 -12.84 -1.12
CA ARG A 474 33.35 -13.32 -2.51
C ARG A 474 32.23 -14.31 -2.80
N ASP A 475 32.13 -15.37 -2.00
CA ASP A 475 31.12 -16.43 -2.15
C ASP A 475 29.70 -15.86 -2.02
N ILE A 476 29.50 -14.86 -1.16
CA ILE A 476 28.22 -14.16 -1.00
C ILE A 476 27.86 -13.43 -2.30
N TRP A 477 28.79 -12.67 -2.87
CA TRP A 477 28.53 -11.95 -4.12
C TRP A 477 28.32 -12.89 -5.31
N GLU A 478 29.06 -13.99 -5.39
CA GLU A 478 28.87 -15.00 -6.43
C GLU A 478 27.50 -15.67 -6.32
N ALA A 479 27.07 -16.01 -5.10
CA ALA A 479 25.73 -16.54 -4.86
C ALA A 479 24.64 -15.53 -5.24
N VAL A 480 24.81 -14.25 -4.90
CA VAL A 480 23.87 -13.19 -5.28
C VAL A 480 23.83 -12.99 -6.80
N GLU A 481 24.97 -13.08 -7.48
CA GLU A 481 25.03 -12.99 -8.94
C GLU A 481 24.35 -14.18 -9.62
N ASN A 482 24.50 -15.39 -9.08
CA ASN A 482 23.84 -16.58 -9.59
C ASN A 482 22.32 -16.53 -9.34
N ASP A 483 21.88 -16.17 -8.13
CA ASP A 483 20.45 -15.95 -7.83
C ASP A 483 19.86 -14.86 -8.75
N GLY A 484 20.60 -13.77 -8.99
CA GLY A 484 20.18 -12.73 -9.92
C GLY A 484 19.99 -13.24 -11.36
N LYS A 485 20.87 -14.11 -11.85
CA LYS A 485 20.75 -14.74 -13.17
C LYS A 485 19.57 -15.72 -13.21
N GLU A 486 19.43 -16.57 -12.21
CA GLU A 486 18.32 -17.53 -12.10
C GLU A 486 16.97 -16.82 -12.09
N GLN A 487 16.83 -15.75 -11.29
CA GLN A 487 15.62 -14.92 -11.29
C GLN A 487 15.40 -14.31 -12.69
N GLN A 488 16.43 -13.75 -13.33
CA GLN A 488 16.29 -13.15 -14.65
C GLN A 488 15.88 -14.17 -15.73
N GLU A 489 16.41 -15.38 -15.69
CA GLU A 489 16.02 -16.49 -16.57
C GLU A 489 14.55 -16.88 -16.34
N LEU A 490 14.13 -17.04 -15.08
CA LEU A 490 12.74 -17.34 -14.72
C LEU A 490 11.73 -16.27 -15.18
N TYR A 491 12.12 -14.99 -15.19
CA TYR A 491 11.24 -13.88 -15.59
C TYR A 491 11.36 -13.46 -17.06
N SER A 492 12.31 -14.01 -17.82
CA SER A 492 12.48 -13.73 -19.25
C SER A 492 11.90 -14.81 -20.17
N ALA A 493 11.59 -15.99 -19.62
CA ALA A 493 10.88 -17.10 -20.28
C ALA A 493 9.34 -16.99 -20.14
#